data_AF-A0A7G8PUV9-F1
#
_entry.id   AF-A0A7G8PUV9-F1
#
_cell.length_a   1.000
_cell.length_b   1.000
_cell.length_c   1.000
_cell.angle_alpha   90.00
_cell.angle_beta   90.00
_cell.angle_gamma   90.00
#
_symmetry.space_group_name_H-M   'P 1'
#
loop_
_entity.id
_entity.type
_entity.pdbx_description
1 polymer ?
#
loop_
_entity_poly.entity_id
_entity_poly.type
_entity_poly.pdbx_seq_one_letter_code
_entity_poly.pdbx_strand_id
1 'polypeptide(L)'
;MVKFLNTKVYFFLCIGIVCYFLSMYLLILFEISFTPLNVFGELITIPLLIGQIVLLFWGIKIYSSKKDHLILAGIIMVSLSTILTIGSFLKFI
;
A
#
# COMPACT_ATOMS: atom_id res chain seq x y z
N MET A 1 17.63 18.65 -1.19
CA MET A 1 18.20 17.37 -0.68
C MET A 1 17.25 16.84 0.39
N VAL A 2 16.28 15.99 0.03
CA VAL A 2 15.23 15.52 0.97
C VAL A 2 15.84 14.47 1.90
N LYS A 3 16.00 14.82 3.18
CA LYS A 3 16.78 14.06 4.16
C LYS A 3 15.97 12.95 4.89
N PHE A 4 14.77 12.59 4.45
CA PHE A 4 13.82 11.93 5.36
C PHE A 4 13.11 10.70 4.79
N LEU A 5 13.83 9.58 4.72
CA LEU A 5 13.24 8.26 4.97
C LEU A 5 14.33 7.32 5.48
N ASN A 6 14.29 7.03 6.78
CA ASN A 6 15.09 5.95 7.34
C ASN A 6 14.50 4.61 6.89
N THR A 7 15.32 3.57 6.74
CA THR A 7 14.88 2.22 6.34
C THR A 7 13.68 1.76 7.17
N LYS A 8 13.74 1.98 8.50
CA LYS A 8 12.67 1.62 9.43
C LYS A 8 11.36 2.35 9.12
N VAL A 9 11.44 3.67 8.85
CA VAL A 9 10.26 4.49 8.56
C VAL A 9 9.61 4.06 7.24
N TYR A 10 10.43 3.81 6.21
CA TYR A 10 9.94 3.25 4.94
C TYR A 10 9.18 1.95 5.17
N PHE A 11 9.78 1.03 5.91
CA PHE A 11 9.18 -0.27 6.20
C PHE A 11 7.87 -0.16 6.99
N PHE A 12 7.78 0.73 7.98
CA PHE A 12 6.54 1.00 8.71
C PHE A 12 5.44 1.59 7.82
N LEU A 13 5.78 2.50 6.90
CA LEU A 13 4.82 3.03 5.93
C LEU A 13 4.30 1.92 4.99
N CYS A 14 5.20 1.06 4.50
CA CYS A 14 4.83 -0.11 3.70
C CYS A 14 3.86 -1.03 4.47
N ILE A 15 4.16 -1.38 5.72
CA ILE A 15 3.28 -2.20 6.56
C ILE A 15 1.92 -1.53 6.77
N GLY A 16 1.90 -0.26 7.13
CA GLY A 16 0.65 0.45 7.41
C GLY A 16 -0.31 0.45 6.22
N ILE A 17 0.21 0.71 5.02
CA ILE A 17 -0.59 0.70 3.80
C ILE A 17 -1.06 -0.71 3.44
N VAL A 18 -0.17 -1.71 3.53
CA VAL A 18 -0.52 -3.12 3.26
C VAL A 18 -1.61 -3.60 4.23
N CYS A 19 -1.52 -3.27 5.52
CA CYS A 19 -2.53 -3.61 6.52
C CYS A 19 -3.89 -2.96 6.22
N TYR A 20 -3.90 -1.69 5.80
CA TYR A 20 -5.15 -1.03 5.39
C TYR A 20 -5.80 -1.79 4.23
N PHE A 21 -5.05 -2.06 3.15
CA PHE A 21 -5.60 -2.73 1.97
C PHE A 21 -6.02 -4.16 2.23
N LEU A 22 -5.26 -4.89 3.06
CA LEU A 22 -5.64 -6.22 3.49
C LEU A 22 -6.95 -6.18 4.27
N SER A 23 -7.13 -5.21 5.17
CA SER A 23 -8.38 -5.04 5.92
C SER A 23 -9.56 -4.75 5.00
N MET A 24 -9.39 -3.85 4.03
CA MET A 24 -10.41 -3.55 3.02
C MET A 24 -10.75 -4.78 2.18
N TYR A 25 -9.74 -5.55 1.76
CA TYR A 25 -9.96 -6.79 1.02
C TYR A 25 -10.75 -7.81 1.83
N LEU A 26 -10.45 -7.98 3.13
CA LEU A 26 -11.24 -8.86 4.01
C LEU A 26 -12.69 -8.38 4.14
N LEU A 27 -12.92 -7.08 4.33
CA LEU A 27 -14.27 -6.53 4.45
C LEU A 27 -15.10 -6.81 3.19
N ILE A 28 -14.50 -6.68 2.00
CA ILE A 28 -15.14 -7.01 0.72
C ILE A 28 -15.42 -8.51 0.63
N LEU A 29 -14.48 -9.36 1.05
CA LEU A 29 -14.61 -10.82 0.98
C LEU A 29 -15.72 -11.37 1.91
N PHE A 30 -15.94 -10.72 3.05
CA PHE A 30 -17.04 -11.06 3.98
C PHE A 30 -18.36 -10.33 3.66
N GLU A 31 -18.44 -9.62 2.53
CA GLU A 31 -19.63 -8.87 2.09
C GLU A 31 -20.15 -7.85 3.13
N ILE A 32 -19.26 -7.38 4.01
CA ILE A 32 -19.57 -6.39 5.04
C ILE A 32 -19.71 -5.03 4.34
N SER A 33 -20.92 -4.73 3.87
CA SER A 33 -21.25 -3.51 3.12
C SER A 33 -22.08 -2.56 3.97
N PHE A 34 -21.45 -1.48 4.42
CA PHE A 34 -22.12 -0.34 5.04
C PHE A 34 -22.03 0.86 4.11
N THR A 35 -23.13 1.58 3.87
CA THR A 35 -23.19 2.74 2.96
C THR A 35 -22.10 3.79 3.22
N PRO A 36 -21.79 4.20 4.47
CA PRO A 36 -20.66 5.12 4.70
C PRO A 36 -19.29 4.47 4.45
N LEU A 37 -19.14 3.16 4.68
CA LEU A 37 -17.88 2.44 4.47
C LEU A 37 -17.50 2.41 2.99
N ASN A 38 -18.46 2.36 2.06
CA ASN A 38 -18.20 2.46 0.62
C ASN A 38 -17.63 3.83 0.24
N VAL A 39 -18.32 4.92 0.63
CA VAL A 39 -17.95 6.29 0.24
C VAL A 39 -16.61 6.71 0.87
N PHE A 40 -16.44 6.48 2.19
CA PHE A 40 -15.18 6.78 2.85
C PHE A 40 -14.06 5.83 2.42
N GLY A 41 -14.41 4.57 2.12
CA GLY A 41 -13.49 3.58 1.60
C GLY A 41 -12.88 4.02 0.28
N GLU A 42 -13.68 4.44 -0.70
CA GLU A 42 -13.20 4.95 -1.98
C GLU A 42 -12.32 6.20 -1.82
N LEU A 43 -12.79 7.16 -1.02
CA LEU A 43 -12.10 8.44 -0.81
C LEU A 43 -10.70 8.26 -0.20
N ILE A 44 -10.52 7.27 0.68
CA ILE A 44 -9.24 6.98 1.34
C ILE A 44 -8.39 6.03 0.48
N THR A 45 -9.01 5.12 -0.25
CA THR A 45 -8.34 4.12 -1.09
C THR A 45 -7.60 4.75 -2.27
N ILE A 46 -8.16 5.76 -2.93
CA ILE A 46 -7.52 6.42 -4.08
C ILE A 46 -6.18 7.10 -3.68
N PRO A 47 -6.11 7.95 -2.63
CA PRO A 47 -4.84 8.49 -2.13
C PRO A 47 -3.84 7.41 -1.71
N LEU A 48 -4.30 6.33 -1.08
CA LEU A 48 -3.44 5.23 -0.65
C LEU A 48 -2.88 4.42 -1.83
N LEU A 49 -3.65 4.24 -2.91
CA LEU A 49 -3.18 3.65 -4.16
C LEU A 49 -2.05 4.49 -4.78
N ILE A 50 -2.22 5.82 -4.82
CA ILE A 50 -1.16 6.73 -5.26
C ILE A 50 0.05 6.61 -4.34
N GLY A 51 -0.17 6.53 -3.02
CA GLY A 51 0.88 6.30 -2.02
C GLY A 51 1.68 5.02 -2.25
N GLN A 52 1.02 3.91 -2.63
CA GLN A 52 1.70 2.66 -2.98
C GLN A 52 2.66 2.84 -4.16
N ILE A 53 2.22 3.49 -5.23
CA ILE A 53 3.05 3.74 -6.42
C ILE A 53 4.26 4.60 -6.06
N VAL A 54 4.06 5.65 -5.25
CA VAL A 54 5.13 6.53 -4.78
C VAL A 54 6.13 5.75 -3.91
N LEU A 55 5.66 4.92 -2.99
CA LEU A 55 6.51 4.07 -2.14
C LEU A 55 7.27 3.00 -2.93
N LEU A 56 6.68 2.47 -4.00
CA LEU A 56 7.35 1.55 -4.92
C LEU A 56 8.51 2.25 -5.63
N PHE A 57 8.25 3.41 -6.22
CA PHE A 57 9.27 4.19 -6.92
C PHE A 57 10.41 4.60 -5.97
N TRP A 58 10.07 5.08 -4.77
CA TRP A 58 11.07 5.42 -3.75
C TRP A 58 11.82 4.20 -3.24
N GLY A 59 11.13 3.09 -2.99
CA GLY A 59 11.73 1.83 -2.56
C GLY A 59 12.82 1.38 -3.51
N ILE A 60 12.52 1.31 -4.81
CA ILE A 60 13.47 0.92 -5.85
C ILE A 60 14.67 1.87 -5.86
N LYS A 61 14.43 3.18 -5.81
CA LYS A 61 15.51 4.18 -5.79
C LYS A 61 16.43 4.04 -4.58
N ILE A 62 15.88 3.82 -3.39
CA ILE A 62 16.68 3.67 -2.16
C ILE A 62 17.41 2.31 -2.15
N TYR A 63 16.75 1.24 -2.63
CA TYR A 63 17.35 -0.09 -2.72
C TYR A 63 18.57 -0.10 -3.67
N SER A 64 18.49 0.59 -4.81
CA SER A 64 19.64 0.72 -5.73
C SER A 64 20.87 1.35 -5.10
N SER A 65 20.70 2.17 -4.05
CA SER A 65 21.82 2.83 -3.36
C SER A 65 22.29 2.06 -2.12
N LYS A 66 21.36 1.54 -1.30
CA LYS A 66 21.70 0.94 0.01
C LYS A 66 21.71 -0.59 0.03
N LYS A 67 21.07 -1.24 -0.95
CA LYS A 67 20.87 -2.70 -1.02
C LYS A 67 20.37 -3.33 0.29
N ASP A 68 19.54 -2.60 1.02
CA ASP A 68 19.03 -2.99 2.34
C ASP A 68 17.86 -3.97 2.20
N HIS A 69 17.95 -5.13 2.88
CA HIS A 69 16.96 -6.20 2.83
C HIS A 69 15.57 -5.76 3.34
N LEU A 70 15.50 -4.82 4.28
CA LEU A 70 14.21 -4.32 4.78
C LEU A 70 13.46 -3.51 3.71
N ILE A 71 14.19 -2.78 2.87
CA ILE A 71 13.58 -2.04 1.76
C ILE A 71 13.07 -3.01 0.71
N LEU A 72 13.85 -4.06 0.40
CA LEU A 72 13.42 -5.11 -0.51
C LEU A 72 12.15 -5.80 -0.03
N ALA A 73 12.07 -6.16 1.25
CA ALA A 73 10.87 -6.73 1.85
C ALA A 73 9.65 -5.79 1.71
N GLY A 74 9.85 -4.49 1.97
CA GLY A 74 8.80 -3.47 1.79
C GLY A 74 8.33 -3.36 0.33
N ILE A 75 9.25 -3.35 -0.64
CA ILE A 75 8.93 -3.34 -2.08
C ILE A 75 8.08 -4.57 -2.44
N ILE A 76 8.49 -5.77 -2.01
CA ILE A 76 7.76 -7.02 -2.30
C ILE A 76 6.37 -6.97 -1.69
N MET A 77 6.24 -6.58 -0.42
CA MET A 77 4.95 -6.48 0.27
C MET A 77 4.00 -5.49 -0.42
N VAL A 78 4.49 -4.29 -0.75
CA VAL A 78 3.69 -3.29 -1.45
C VAL A 78 3.31 -3.76 -2.85
N SER A 79 4.23 -4.41 -3.58
CA SER A 79 3.93 -4.96 -4.91
C SER A 79 2.80 -5.99 -4.87
N LEU A 80 2.85 -6.94 -3.92
CA LEU A 80 1.79 -7.93 -3.72
C LEU A 80 0.47 -7.26 -3.34
N SER A 81 0.52 -6.26 -2.45
CA SER A 81 -0.69 -5.50 -2.09
C SER A 81 -1.28 -4.74 -3.28
N THR A 82 -0.46 -4.16 -4.16
CA THR A 82 -0.95 -3.47 -5.36
C THR A 82 -1.66 -4.43 -6.31
N ILE A 83 -1.15 -5.65 -6.49
CA ILE A 83 -1.82 -6.69 -7.30
C ILE A 83 -3.20 -7.04 -6.70
N LEU A 84 -3.25 -7.26 -5.39
CA LEU A 84 -4.51 -7.56 -4.68
C LEU A 84 -5.50 -6.39 -4.78
N THR A 85 -5.04 -5.16 -4.59
CA THR A 85 -5.89 -3.97 -4.62
C THR A 85 -6.43 -3.69 -6.02
N ILE A 86 -5.61 -3.78 -7.08
CA ILE A 86 -6.09 -3.58 -8.46
C ILE A 86 -7.16 -4.61 -8.78
N GLY A 87 -6.96 -5.88 -8.41
CA GLY A 87 -7.96 -6.93 -8.61
C GLY A 87 -9.26 -6.69 -7.82
N SER A 88 -9.16 -6.17 -6.59
CA SER A 88 -10.32 -5.87 -5.76
C SER A 88 -11.05 -4.60 -6.19
N PHE A 89 -10.33 -3.57 -6.64
CA PHE A 89 -10.91 -2.31 -7.13
C PHE A 89 -11.69 -2.53 -8.44
N LEU A 90 -11.20 -3.40 -9.31
CA LEU A 90 -11.91 -3.83 -10.53
C LEU A 90 -13.19 -4.63 -10.24
N LYS A 91 -13.30 -5.22 -9.04
CA LYS A 91 -14.53 -5.87 -8.56
C LYS A 91 -15.48 -4.90 -7.84
N PHE A 92 -14.98 -3.71 -7.47
CA PHE A 92 -15.71 -2.69 -6.73
C PHE A 92 -16.40 -1.67 -7.66
N ILE A 93 -15.89 -1.51 -8.89
CA ILE A 93 -16.53 -0.83 -10.03
C ILE A 93 -17.50 -1.79 -10.71
#